data_AF-A0A526ZYV0-F1
#
_entry.id   AF-A0A526ZYV0-F1
#
_cell.length_a   1.000
_cell.length_b   1.000
_cell.length_c   1.000
_cell.angle_alpha   90.00
_cell.angle_beta   90.00
_cell.angle_gamma   90.00
#
_symmetry.space_group_name_H-M   'P 1'
#
loop_
_entity.id
_entity.type
_entity.pdbx_description
1 polymer ?
#
loop_
_entity_poly.entity_id
_entity_poly.type
_entity_poly.pdbx_seq_one_letter_code
_entity_poly.pdbx_strand_id
1 'polypeptide(L)'
;MTIVKVGKVTPDHARDVAKDLLASVVKGQDPSRDRAEERGAVTFAKLADAFLHHVEALKKANTHAQYAHMLNAYGEALMTVLPMPKRAKTANPVAEPYEPTARELASQAAYAKRRENRRPIPQIKVSMSEDGGKRIASIAVDHPDPALGYELLAEAVGADSGTFLAGTLDSLAKAAQVGSVVREGEMNYALSMVCGLRPKDQIEATLGVQMAAIHLATMNTALCMGEAKTWELRESQERALNRLARTYVAQVEALKRYRSKGEQRVIVERVNVEKGGQAIVGNVAHGGGVGEEK
;
A
#
# COMPACT_ATOMS: atom_id res chain seq x y z
N MET A 1 -35.98 31.16 -7.61
CA MET A 1 -36.11 30.24 -6.47
C MET A 1 -37.03 30.87 -5.42
N THR A 2 -38.07 30.18 -4.97
CA THR A 2 -38.95 30.69 -3.91
C THR A 2 -38.36 30.35 -2.55
N ILE A 3 -38.06 31.35 -1.73
CA ILE A 3 -37.39 31.17 -0.43
C ILE A 3 -38.42 30.68 0.61
N VAL A 4 -39.52 31.43 0.80
CA VAL A 4 -40.69 31.06 1.61
C VAL A 4 -41.94 31.79 1.06
N LYS A 5 -43.15 31.29 1.36
CA LYS A 5 -44.43 31.98 1.09
C LYS A 5 -44.56 33.25 1.96
N VAL A 6 -44.90 34.38 1.35
CA VAL A 6 -45.06 35.68 2.03
C VAL A 6 -46.04 35.55 3.21
N GLY A 7 -45.63 36.01 4.41
CA GLY A 7 -46.44 35.99 5.64
C GLY A 7 -46.17 34.84 6.61
N LYS A 8 -45.38 33.82 6.22
CA LYS A 8 -45.00 32.72 7.15
C LYS A 8 -43.73 32.99 7.97
N VAL A 9 -42.97 34.03 7.61
CA VAL A 9 -41.63 34.32 8.16
C VAL A 9 -41.41 35.83 8.15
N THR A 10 -40.66 36.36 9.13
CA THR A 10 -40.30 37.78 9.19
C THR A 10 -39.36 38.19 8.05
N PRO A 11 -39.41 39.44 7.57
CA PRO A 11 -38.55 39.91 6.48
C PRO A 11 -37.04 39.72 6.75
N ASP A 12 -36.59 39.89 7.99
CA ASP A 12 -35.17 39.75 8.34
C ASP A 12 -34.70 38.30 8.30
N HIS A 13 -35.51 37.36 8.80
CA HIS A 13 -35.18 35.94 8.68
C HIS A 13 -35.17 35.48 7.21
N ALA A 14 -36.02 36.06 6.35
CA ALA A 14 -35.98 35.78 4.92
C ALA A 14 -34.70 36.32 4.25
N ARG A 15 -34.15 37.46 4.72
CA ARG A 15 -32.88 38.02 4.25
C ARG A 15 -31.68 37.18 4.69
N ASP A 16 -31.67 36.69 5.92
CA ASP A 16 -30.60 35.83 6.43
C ASP A 16 -30.53 34.51 5.65
N VAL A 17 -31.69 33.87 5.45
CA VAL A 17 -31.79 32.64 4.64
C VAL A 17 -31.37 32.90 3.18
N ALA A 18 -31.69 34.08 2.63
CA ALA A 18 -31.23 34.45 1.28
C ALA A 18 -29.71 34.61 1.22
N LYS A 19 -29.09 35.21 2.25
CA LYS A 19 -27.65 35.43 2.33
C LYS A 19 -26.88 34.11 2.40
N ASP A 20 -27.33 33.19 3.24
CA ASP A 20 -26.72 31.86 3.37
C ASP A 20 -26.80 31.06 2.07
N LEU A 21 -27.92 31.20 1.35
CA LEU A 21 -28.15 30.51 0.09
C LEU A 21 -27.36 31.12 -1.07
N LEU A 22 -27.12 32.44 -1.06
CA LEU A 22 -26.18 33.07 -1.99
C LEU A 22 -24.73 32.64 -1.70
N ALA A 23 -24.36 32.50 -0.43
CA ALA A 23 -23.04 32.04 -0.04
C ALA A 23 -22.74 30.59 -0.48
N SER A 24 -23.74 29.71 -0.53
CA SER A 24 -23.55 28.34 -1.04
C SER A 24 -23.42 28.29 -2.56
N VAL A 25 -24.11 29.16 -3.29
CA VAL A 25 -23.97 29.30 -4.76
C VAL A 25 -22.56 29.79 -5.14
N VAL A 26 -22.00 30.75 -4.40
CA VAL A 26 -20.61 31.22 -4.61
C VAL A 26 -19.58 30.09 -4.42
N LYS A 27 -19.89 29.10 -3.59
CA LYS A 27 -19.05 27.90 -3.36
C LYS A 27 -19.28 26.78 -4.40
N GLY A 28 -20.03 27.05 -5.47
CA GLY A 28 -20.29 26.11 -6.56
C GLY A 28 -21.37 25.07 -6.27
N GLN A 29 -22.18 25.25 -5.21
CA GLN A 29 -23.32 24.38 -4.93
C GLN A 29 -24.57 24.86 -5.68
N ASP A 30 -25.48 23.96 -6.04
CA ASP A 30 -26.79 24.29 -6.62
C ASP A 30 -27.92 23.98 -5.60
N PRO A 31 -28.36 24.97 -4.80
CA PRO A 31 -29.39 24.78 -3.79
C PRO A 31 -30.76 24.38 -4.36
N SER A 32 -31.00 24.62 -5.65
CA SER A 32 -32.24 24.23 -6.32
C SER A 32 -32.25 22.74 -6.63
N ARG A 33 -31.10 22.19 -7.07
CA ARG A 33 -30.92 20.76 -7.31
C ARG A 33 -30.96 19.96 -6.01
N ASP A 34 -30.24 20.41 -4.98
CA ASP A 34 -30.21 19.75 -3.67
C ASP A 34 -31.62 19.63 -3.06
N ARG A 35 -32.43 20.70 -3.12
CA ARG A 35 -33.83 20.66 -2.64
C ARG A 35 -34.78 19.86 -3.53
N ALA A 36 -34.44 19.65 -4.80
CA ALA A 36 -35.20 18.79 -5.69
C ALA A 36 -34.90 17.31 -5.38
N GLU A 37 -33.63 16.98 -5.16
CA GLU A 37 -33.18 15.66 -4.70
C GLU A 37 -33.77 15.29 -3.32
N GLU A 38 -33.75 16.21 -2.36
CA GLU A 38 -34.38 16.02 -1.03
C GLU A 38 -35.89 15.77 -1.12
N ARG A 39 -36.59 16.41 -2.07
CA ARG A 39 -38.02 16.20 -2.32
C ARG A 39 -38.32 14.90 -3.07
N GLY A 40 -37.34 14.36 -3.80
CA GLY A 40 -37.41 13.07 -4.48
C GLY A 40 -37.12 11.88 -3.56
N ALA A 41 -36.55 12.10 -2.38
CA ALA A 41 -36.24 11.05 -1.42
C ALA A 41 -37.51 10.38 -0.87
N VAL A 42 -37.49 9.05 -0.78
CA VAL A 42 -38.60 8.26 -0.25
C VAL A 42 -38.78 8.60 1.24
N THR A 43 -40.00 8.95 1.64
CA THR A 43 -40.32 9.24 3.04
C THR A 43 -40.32 7.97 3.87
N PHE A 44 -40.03 8.09 5.17
CA PHE A 44 -40.11 6.96 6.09
C PHE A 44 -41.49 6.26 6.03
N ALA A 45 -42.57 7.01 5.92
CA ALA A 45 -43.92 6.46 5.77
C ALA A 45 -44.04 5.54 4.53
N LYS A 46 -43.59 6.01 3.36
CA LYS A 46 -43.61 5.20 2.13
C LYS A 46 -42.72 3.96 2.23
N LEU A 47 -41.58 4.07 2.92
CA LEU A 47 -40.68 2.94 3.15
C LEU A 47 -41.29 1.92 4.12
N ALA A 48 -41.94 2.38 5.19
CA ALA A 48 -42.63 1.54 6.16
C ALA A 48 -43.79 0.77 5.50
N ASP A 49 -44.59 1.45 4.66
CA ASP A 49 -45.67 0.80 3.89
C ASP A 49 -45.13 -0.27 2.95
N ALA A 50 -44.05 0.04 2.21
CA ALA A 50 -43.42 -0.92 1.30
C ALA A 50 -42.83 -2.13 2.06
N PHE A 51 -42.27 -1.90 3.24
CA PHE A 51 -41.75 -2.96 4.10
C PHE A 51 -42.86 -3.85 4.64
N LEU A 52 -43.97 -3.29 5.11
CA LEU A 52 -45.11 -4.07 5.63
C LEU A 52 -45.75 -4.92 4.53
N HIS A 53 -45.94 -4.36 3.33
CA HIS A 53 -46.41 -5.11 2.17
C HIS A 53 -45.46 -6.27 1.79
N HIS A 54 -44.14 -6.07 1.91
CA HIS A 54 -43.17 -7.14 1.71
C HIS A 54 -43.24 -8.23 2.78
N VAL A 55 -43.44 -7.85 4.05
CA VAL A 55 -43.53 -8.77 5.18
C VAL A 55 -44.80 -9.61 5.15
N GLU A 56 -45.92 -9.05 4.70
CA GLU A 56 -47.21 -9.73 4.60
C GLU A 56 -47.14 -11.03 3.79
N ALA A 57 -46.34 -11.04 2.72
CA ALA A 57 -46.14 -12.22 1.88
C ALA A 57 -45.23 -13.30 2.50
N LEU A 58 -44.42 -12.95 3.52
CA LEU A 58 -43.35 -13.80 4.02
C LEU A 58 -43.54 -14.29 5.45
N LYS A 59 -44.43 -13.67 6.23
CA LYS A 59 -44.58 -13.91 7.67
C LYS A 59 -46.02 -14.15 8.06
N LYS A 60 -46.21 -14.81 9.21
CA LYS A 60 -47.53 -15.07 9.79
C LYS A 60 -48.18 -13.74 10.22
N ALA A 61 -49.51 -13.68 10.18
CA ALA A 61 -50.30 -12.49 10.49
C ALA A 61 -49.93 -11.84 11.84
N ASN A 62 -49.60 -12.65 12.86
CA ASN A 62 -49.21 -12.13 14.18
C ASN A 62 -47.87 -11.38 14.14
N THR A 63 -46.90 -11.85 13.36
CA THR A 63 -45.59 -11.19 13.19
C THR A 63 -45.73 -9.90 12.36
N HIS A 64 -46.57 -9.92 11.33
CA HIS A 64 -46.91 -8.71 10.57
C HIS A 64 -47.55 -7.65 11.48
N ALA A 65 -48.53 -8.04 12.30
CA ALA A 65 -49.20 -7.15 13.26
C ALA A 65 -48.23 -6.55 14.29
N GLN A 66 -47.26 -7.33 14.77
CA GLN A 66 -46.20 -6.84 15.66
C GLN A 66 -45.30 -5.80 14.98
N TYR A 67 -44.88 -6.04 13.73
CA TYR A 67 -44.05 -5.08 13.00
C TYR A 67 -44.82 -3.81 12.66
N ALA A 68 -46.10 -3.92 12.27
CA ALA A 68 -46.97 -2.77 12.04
C ALA A 68 -47.14 -1.94 13.33
N HIS A 69 -47.34 -2.59 14.47
CA HIS A 69 -47.44 -1.92 15.76
C HIS A 69 -46.13 -1.20 16.13
N MET A 70 -44.97 -1.84 15.96
CA MET A 70 -43.67 -1.22 16.24
C MET A 70 -43.39 -0.03 15.31
N LEU A 71 -43.66 -0.15 14.00
CA LEU A 71 -43.42 0.94 13.05
C LEU A 71 -44.32 2.15 13.32
N ASN A 72 -45.56 1.94 13.73
CA ASN A 72 -46.47 3.03 14.09
C ASN A 72 -46.10 3.67 15.45
N ALA A 73 -45.90 2.84 16.48
CA ALA A 73 -45.58 3.31 17.84
C ALA A 73 -44.25 4.07 17.90
N TYR A 74 -43.23 3.57 17.20
CA TYR A 74 -41.91 4.20 17.19
C TYR A 74 -41.72 5.19 16.04
N GLY A 75 -42.49 5.08 14.95
CA GLY A 75 -42.44 6.01 13.82
C GLY A 75 -43.00 7.38 14.17
N GLU A 76 -44.14 7.44 14.86
CA GLU A 76 -44.68 8.71 15.37
C GLU A 76 -43.78 9.31 16.45
N ALA A 77 -43.23 8.49 17.35
CA ALA A 77 -42.26 8.92 18.36
C ALA A 77 -40.96 9.44 17.72
N LEU A 78 -40.45 8.84 16.65
CA LEU A 78 -39.28 9.34 15.92
C LEU A 78 -39.54 10.70 15.25
N MET A 79 -40.78 10.94 14.81
CA MET A 79 -41.19 12.18 14.15
C MET A 79 -41.57 13.30 15.13
N THR A 80 -41.92 12.96 16.39
CA THR A 80 -42.34 13.93 17.43
C THR A 80 -41.29 14.20 18.51
N VAL A 81 -40.48 13.20 18.90
CA VAL A 81 -39.48 13.30 20.00
C VAL A 81 -38.14 13.84 19.51
N LEU A 82 -37.92 13.84 18.19
CA LEU A 82 -36.81 14.55 17.57
C LEU A 82 -37.41 15.54 16.57
N PRO A 83 -37.61 16.82 16.92
CA PRO A 83 -37.35 17.84 15.92
C PRO A 83 -35.92 17.57 15.50
N MET A 84 -35.69 16.88 14.38
CA MET A 84 -34.37 16.87 13.79
C MET A 84 -34.07 18.35 13.62
N PRO A 85 -33.10 18.93 14.37
CA PRO A 85 -32.65 20.25 13.99
C PRO A 85 -32.35 20.07 12.52
N LYS A 86 -32.90 20.93 11.64
CA LYS A 86 -32.31 21.07 10.32
C LYS A 86 -30.83 21.11 10.63
N ARG A 87 -30.09 20.07 10.26
CA ARG A 87 -28.65 20.20 10.19
C ARG A 87 -28.54 21.27 9.13
N ALA A 88 -28.53 22.54 9.58
CA ALA A 88 -27.58 23.48 9.07
C ALA A 88 -26.35 22.59 8.92
N LYS A 89 -25.93 22.36 7.68
CA LYS A 89 -24.56 21.95 7.44
C LYS A 89 -23.79 23.03 8.20
N THR A 90 -23.52 22.80 9.49
CA THR A 90 -22.38 23.37 10.16
C THR A 90 -21.31 22.85 9.24
N ALA A 91 -20.92 23.69 8.29
CA ALA A 91 -19.69 23.51 7.59
C ALA A 91 -18.73 23.31 8.76
N ASN A 92 -18.32 22.06 9.00
CA ASN A 92 -17.21 21.82 9.89
C ASN A 92 -16.19 22.85 9.41
N PRO A 93 -15.74 23.80 10.27
CA PRO A 93 -14.79 24.80 9.84
C PRO A 93 -13.71 24.00 9.12
N VAL A 94 -13.48 24.35 7.85
CA VAL A 94 -12.49 23.67 7.01
C VAL A 94 -11.25 23.64 7.89
N ALA A 95 -10.84 22.42 8.30
CA ALA A 95 -9.74 22.27 9.24
C ALA A 95 -8.61 23.14 8.73
N GLU A 96 -8.10 24.04 9.58
CA GLU A 96 -7.03 24.94 9.16
C GLU A 96 -5.95 24.09 8.48
N PRO A 97 -5.41 24.55 7.32
CA PRO A 97 -4.40 23.79 6.62
C PRO A 97 -3.31 23.37 7.60
N TYR A 98 -3.11 22.06 7.73
CA TYR A 98 -2.20 21.50 8.71
C TYR A 98 -0.81 22.12 8.55
N GLU A 99 -0.35 22.84 9.56
CA GLU A 99 1.01 23.37 9.60
C GLU A 99 1.95 22.25 10.06
N PRO A 100 2.91 21.82 9.21
CA PRO A 100 3.82 20.76 9.59
C PRO A 100 4.66 21.15 10.81
N THR A 101 4.74 20.24 11.78
CA THR A 101 5.62 20.40 12.94
C THR A 101 7.08 20.45 12.50
N ALA A 102 7.96 21.02 13.34
CA ALA A 102 9.41 21.05 13.07
C ALA A 102 9.99 19.64 12.81
N ARG A 103 9.47 18.60 13.46
CA ARG A 103 9.88 17.19 13.24
C ARG A 103 9.46 16.68 11.86
N GLU A 104 8.28 17.06 11.40
CA GLU A 104 7.79 16.69 10.07
C GLU A 104 8.54 17.44 8.97
N LEU A 105 8.82 18.73 9.16
CA LEU A 105 9.67 19.50 8.25
C LEU A 105 11.07 18.88 8.15
N ALA A 106 11.67 18.48 9.28
CA ALA A 106 12.96 17.78 9.28
C ALA A 106 12.88 16.44 8.52
N SER A 107 11.79 15.70 8.67
CA SER A 107 11.54 14.45 7.95
C SER A 107 11.34 14.67 6.44
N GLN A 108 10.62 15.73 6.06
CA GLN A 108 10.44 16.14 4.66
C GLN A 108 11.77 16.55 4.03
N ALA A 109 12.59 17.34 4.73
CA ALA A 109 13.92 17.72 4.26
C ALA A 109 14.84 16.50 4.11
N ALA A 110 14.77 15.53 5.04
CA ALA A 110 15.51 14.28 4.93
C ALA A 110 15.05 13.42 3.74
N TYR A 111 13.74 13.37 3.46
CA TYR A 111 13.20 12.69 2.29
C TYR A 111 13.62 13.38 0.98
N ALA A 112 13.55 14.72 0.92
CA ALA A 112 13.96 15.51 -0.24
C ALA A 112 15.43 15.23 -0.60
N LYS A 113 16.34 15.25 0.39
CA LYS A 113 17.76 14.91 0.19
C LYS A 113 17.96 13.49 -0.34
N ARG A 114 17.18 12.50 0.13
CA ARG A 114 17.26 11.12 -0.41
C ARG A 114 16.75 11.06 -1.84
N ARG A 115 15.70 11.79 -2.16
CA ARG A 115 15.10 11.86 -3.51
C ARG A 115 16.04 12.52 -4.51
N GLU A 116 16.70 13.61 -4.14
CA GLU A 116 17.70 14.29 -4.97
C GLU A 116 18.92 13.41 -5.28
N ASN A 117 19.36 12.61 -4.30
CA ASN A 117 20.48 11.68 -4.48
C ASN A 117 20.10 10.38 -5.22
N ARG A 118 18.82 10.18 -5.54
CA ARG A 118 18.35 8.98 -6.23
C ARG A 118 18.70 9.07 -7.71
N ARG A 119 19.19 7.98 -8.29
CA ARG A 119 19.34 7.87 -9.76
C ARG A 119 17.97 8.09 -10.44
N PRO A 120 17.92 8.79 -11.58
CA PRO A 120 16.70 8.87 -12.37
C PRO A 120 16.32 7.46 -12.81
N ILE A 121 15.21 6.94 -12.30
CA ILE A 121 14.70 5.61 -12.61
C ILE A 121 13.32 5.82 -13.22
N PRO A 122 13.22 5.77 -14.56
CA PRO A 122 11.95 5.79 -15.26
C PRO A 122 10.99 4.73 -14.70
N GLN A 123 9.69 5.05 -14.71
CA GLN A 123 8.68 4.06 -14.37
C GLN A 123 8.50 3.09 -15.55
N ILE A 124 7.92 1.94 -15.25
CA ILE A 124 7.48 0.97 -16.23
C ILE A 124 5.99 1.10 -16.42
N LYS A 125 5.57 1.18 -17.68
CA LYS A 125 4.17 1.03 -18.09
C LYS A 125 3.89 -0.41 -18.44
N VAL A 126 2.82 -0.96 -17.87
CA VAL A 126 2.33 -2.30 -18.20
C VAL A 126 1.01 -2.18 -18.94
N SER A 127 0.94 -2.75 -20.13
CA SER A 127 -0.29 -2.88 -20.91
C SER A 127 -0.63 -4.36 -21.09
N MET A 128 -1.90 -4.71 -20.87
CA MET A 128 -2.38 -6.09 -21.01
C MET A 128 -3.10 -6.23 -22.34
N SER A 129 -2.77 -7.28 -23.09
CA SER A 129 -3.43 -7.65 -24.34
C SER A 129 -3.81 -9.13 -24.32
N GLU A 130 -4.72 -9.54 -25.19
CA GLU A 130 -5.09 -10.94 -25.39
C GLU A 130 -4.66 -11.38 -26.79
N ASP A 131 -3.87 -12.46 -26.84
CA ASP A 131 -3.43 -13.09 -28.08
C ASP A 131 -3.62 -14.61 -27.96
N GLY A 132 -4.36 -15.20 -28.89
CA GLY A 132 -4.66 -16.63 -28.89
C GLY A 132 -5.30 -17.17 -27.60
N GLY A 133 -6.08 -16.35 -26.88
CA GLY A 133 -6.70 -16.71 -25.60
C GLY A 133 -5.74 -16.68 -24.40
N LYS A 134 -4.50 -16.22 -24.58
CA LYS A 134 -3.55 -15.94 -23.49
C LYS A 134 -3.44 -14.44 -23.27
N ARG A 135 -3.41 -14.04 -22.00
CA ARG A 135 -3.09 -12.66 -21.63
C ARG A 135 -1.58 -12.46 -21.71
N ILE A 136 -1.17 -11.47 -22.51
CA ILE A 136 0.22 -11.06 -22.68
C ILE A 136 0.38 -9.67 -22.09
N ALA A 137 1.35 -9.53 -21.19
CA ALA A 137 1.78 -8.24 -20.68
C ALA A 137 2.85 -7.65 -21.62
N SER A 138 2.60 -6.46 -22.15
CA SER A 138 3.60 -5.65 -22.81
C SER A 138 4.15 -4.62 -21.82
N ILE A 139 5.47 -4.60 -21.72
CA ILE A 139 6.24 -3.85 -20.74
C ILE A 139 7.05 -2.80 -21.51
N ALA A 140 6.82 -1.54 -21.22
CA ALA A 140 7.55 -0.43 -21.84
C ALA A 140 8.02 0.56 -20.78
N VAL A 141 9.11 1.25 -21.07
CA VAL A 141 9.58 2.35 -20.21
C VAL A 141 8.69 3.56 -20.42
N ASP A 142 8.20 4.13 -19.32
CA ASP A 142 7.44 5.37 -19.32
C ASP A 142 8.40 6.56 -19.33
N HIS A 143 8.83 6.96 -20.52
CA HIS A 143 9.70 8.12 -20.72
C HIS A 143 9.38 8.82 -22.06
N PRO A 144 9.38 10.17 -22.12
CA PRO A 144 9.14 10.91 -23.36
C PRO A 144 10.12 10.56 -24.49
N ASP A 145 11.34 10.18 -24.12
CA ASP A 145 12.36 9.61 -25.01
C ASP A 145 12.63 8.15 -24.59
N PRO A 146 12.04 7.14 -25.26
CA PRO A 146 12.17 5.75 -24.86
C PRO A 146 13.62 5.26 -24.83
N ALA A 147 14.47 5.69 -25.77
CA ALA A 147 15.85 5.24 -25.85
C ALA A 147 16.63 5.68 -24.61
N LEU A 148 16.55 6.97 -24.26
CA LEU A 148 17.11 7.49 -23.03
C LEU A 148 16.52 6.79 -21.80
N GLY A 149 15.21 6.51 -21.80
CA GLY A 149 14.56 5.78 -20.72
C GLY A 149 15.19 4.40 -20.45
N TYR A 150 15.46 3.64 -21.52
CA TYR A 150 16.13 2.34 -21.40
C TYR A 150 17.59 2.48 -20.95
N GLU A 151 18.33 3.49 -21.41
CA GLU A 151 19.70 3.75 -20.95
C GLU A 151 19.77 4.08 -19.46
N LEU A 152 18.87 4.94 -18.98
CA LEU A 152 18.76 5.29 -17.56
C LEU A 152 18.45 4.06 -16.70
N LEU A 153 17.57 3.17 -17.18
CA LEU A 153 17.28 1.91 -16.50
C LEU A 153 18.45 0.93 -16.54
N ALA A 154 19.15 0.82 -17.67
CA ALA A 154 20.32 -0.02 -17.80
C ALA A 154 21.39 0.37 -16.76
N GLU A 155 21.71 1.66 -16.66
CA GLU A 155 22.65 2.18 -15.66
C GLU A 155 22.13 1.97 -14.22
N ALA A 156 20.82 2.15 -13.98
CA ALA A 156 20.25 1.97 -12.65
C ALA A 156 20.30 0.51 -12.17
N VAL A 157 20.09 -0.44 -13.07
CA VAL A 157 20.10 -1.88 -12.80
C VAL A 157 21.52 -2.46 -12.84
N GLY A 158 22.49 -1.78 -13.48
CA GLY A 158 23.84 -2.32 -13.71
C GLY A 158 23.90 -3.29 -14.90
N ALA A 159 23.09 -3.03 -15.93
CA ALA A 159 23.05 -3.80 -17.16
C ALA A 159 24.08 -3.29 -18.16
N ASP A 160 24.89 -4.19 -18.72
CA ASP A 160 25.83 -3.90 -19.82
C ASP A 160 25.23 -4.14 -21.23
N SER A 161 24.05 -4.74 -21.29
CA SER A 161 23.44 -5.22 -22.52
C SER A 161 21.92 -5.15 -22.46
N GLY A 162 21.30 -4.84 -23.61
CA GLY A 162 19.84 -4.78 -23.74
C GLY A 162 19.15 -6.11 -23.40
N THR A 163 19.78 -7.24 -23.72
CA THR A 163 19.27 -8.57 -23.39
C THR A 163 19.18 -8.80 -21.88
N PHE A 164 20.19 -8.38 -21.13
CA PHE A 164 20.18 -8.49 -19.68
C PHE A 164 19.12 -7.59 -19.05
N LEU A 165 18.98 -6.36 -19.55
CA LEU A 165 17.94 -5.45 -19.07
C LEU A 165 16.55 -6.03 -19.32
N ALA A 166 16.29 -6.51 -20.54
CA ALA A 166 15.02 -7.15 -20.91
C ALA A 166 14.71 -8.37 -20.01
N GLY A 167 15.69 -9.26 -19.82
CA GLY A 167 15.55 -10.42 -18.93
C GLY A 167 15.32 -10.04 -17.46
N THR A 168 15.90 -8.92 -17.01
CA THR A 168 15.65 -8.38 -15.67
C THR A 168 14.22 -7.88 -15.54
N LEU A 169 13.73 -7.10 -16.50
CA LEU A 169 12.35 -6.61 -16.51
C LEU A 169 11.33 -7.75 -16.56
N ASP A 170 11.58 -8.77 -17.39
CA ASP A 170 10.74 -9.98 -17.44
C ASP A 170 10.72 -10.73 -16.12
N SER A 171 11.87 -10.83 -15.45
CA SER A 171 11.95 -11.51 -14.14
C SER A 171 11.20 -10.74 -13.06
N LEU A 172 11.25 -9.40 -13.08
CA LEU A 172 10.47 -8.56 -12.19
C LEU A 172 8.96 -8.62 -12.51
N ALA A 173 8.59 -8.70 -13.78
CA ALA A 173 7.19 -8.88 -14.18
C ALA A 173 6.63 -10.21 -13.68
N LYS A 174 7.41 -11.30 -13.75
CA LYS A 174 7.04 -12.61 -13.16
C LYS A 174 6.84 -12.51 -11.64
N ALA A 175 7.68 -11.74 -10.95
CA ALA A 175 7.55 -11.53 -9.51
C ALA A 175 6.32 -10.68 -9.13
N ALA A 176 5.91 -9.76 -10.00
CA ALA A 176 4.74 -8.88 -9.84
C ALA A 176 3.45 -9.46 -10.45
N GLN A 177 3.49 -10.70 -10.92
CA GLN A 177 2.36 -11.36 -11.57
C GLN A 177 1.45 -12.02 -10.54
N VAL A 178 0.15 -11.73 -10.63
CA VAL A 178 -0.90 -12.43 -9.88
C VAL A 178 -1.89 -13.04 -10.86
N GLY A 179 -1.93 -14.37 -10.88
CA GLY A 179 -2.66 -15.12 -11.89
C GLY A 179 -2.12 -14.80 -13.29
N SER A 180 -2.97 -14.28 -14.18
CA SER A 180 -2.60 -13.89 -15.55
C SER A 180 -2.34 -12.39 -15.72
N VAL A 181 -2.26 -11.63 -14.64
CA VAL A 181 -2.12 -10.17 -14.68
C VAL A 181 -0.82 -9.74 -14.02
N VAL A 182 -0.02 -8.94 -14.72
CA VAL A 182 1.14 -8.25 -14.17
C VAL A 182 0.68 -6.92 -13.58
N ARG A 183 0.93 -6.70 -12.29
CA ARG A 183 0.52 -5.46 -11.60
C ARG A 183 1.60 -4.40 -11.77
N GLU A 184 1.28 -3.33 -12.49
CA GLU A 184 2.19 -2.18 -12.73
C GLU A 184 2.81 -1.62 -11.43
N GLY A 185 2.00 -1.51 -10.37
CA GLY A 185 2.47 -1.02 -9.06
C GLY A 185 3.48 -1.96 -8.39
N GLU A 186 3.21 -3.27 -8.38
CA GLU A 186 4.15 -4.26 -7.80
C GLU A 186 5.42 -4.36 -8.65
N MET A 187 5.30 -4.24 -9.97
CA MET A 187 6.46 -4.25 -10.87
C MET A 187 7.38 -3.06 -10.62
N ASN A 188 6.82 -1.84 -10.56
CA ASN A 188 7.58 -0.64 -10.25
C ASN A 188 8.15 -0.67 -8.83
N TYR A 189 7.43 -1.26 -7.87
CA TYR A 189 7.94 -1.46 -6.52
C TYR A 189 9.14 -2.41 -6.51
N ALA A 190 9.04 -3.57 -7.18
CA ALA A 190 10.14 -4.53 -7.31
C ALA A 190 11.36 -3.90 -8.00
N LEU A 191 11.15 -3.17 -9.10
CA LEU A 191 12.22 -2.43 -9.79
C LEU A 191 12.89 -1.40 -8.87
N SER A 192 12.10 -0.68 -8.07
CA SER A 192 12.64 0.28 -7.09
C SER A 192 13.51 -0.38 -6.02
N MET A 193 13.20 -1.63 -5.64
CA MET A 193 14.04 -2.40 -4.70
C MET A 193 15.38 -2.75 -5.34
N VAL A 194 15.39 -3.27 -6.57
CA VAL A 194 16.62 -3.63 -7.30
C VAL A 194 17.49 -2.40 -7.51
N CYS A 195 16.95 -1.33 -8.09
CA CYS A 195 17.71 -0.11 -8.34
C CYS A 195 18.14 0.58 -7.02
N GLY A 196 17.35 0.41 -5.94
CA GLY A 196 17.67 0.90 -4.60
C GLY A 196 18.89 0.23 -3.98
N LEU A 197 19.22 -1.00 -4.36
CA LEU A 197 20.46 -1.67 -3.95
C LEU A 197 21.71 -1.01 -4.57
N ARG A 198 21.52 -0.23 -5.64
CA ARG A 198 22.58 0.35 -6.50
C ARG A 198 23.56 -0.74 -6.96
N PRO A 199 23.09 -1.70 -7.77
CA PRO A 199 23.94 -2.77 -8.27
C PRO A 199 25.17 -2.21 -8.98
N LYS A 200 26.34 -2.80 -8.71
CA LYS A 200 27.61 -2.43 -9.37
C LYS A 200 27.87 -3.25 -10.64
N ASP A 201 27.20 -4.38 -10.77
CA ASP A 201 27.34 -5.35 -11.86
C ASP A 201 26.07 -6.22 -11.96
N GLN A 202 26.04 -7.09 -12.97
CA GLN A 202 24.93 -7.99 -13.25
C GLN A 202 24.69 -9.04 -12.17
N ILE A 203 25.72 -9.42 -11.39
CA ILE A 203 25.57 -10.40 -10.30
C ILE A 203 24.81 -9.75 -9.15
N GLU A 204 25.18 -8.53 -8.76
CA GLU A 204 24.39 -7.77 -7.78
C GLU A 204 22.96 -7.50 -8.27
N ALA A 205 22.77 -7.26 -9.57
CA ALA A 205 21.47 -7.00 -10.16
C ALA A 205 20.55 -8.24 -10.11
N THR A 206 21.06 -9.41 -10.51
CA THR A 206 20.32 -10.68 -10.43
C THR A 206 20.00 -11.07 -9.00
N LEU A 207 20.94 -10.87 -8.07
CA LEU A 207 20.69 -11.05 -6.64
C LEU A 207 19.60 -10.10 -6.14
N GLY A 208 19.62 -8.84 -6.59
CA GLY A 208 18.59 -7.86 -6.28
C GLY A 208 17.20 -8.26 -6.78
N VAL A 209 17.10 -8.78 -8.01
CA VAL A 209 15.83 -9.31 -8.56
C VAL A 209 15.31 -10.46 -7.70
N GLN A 210 16.17 -11.39 -7.29
CA GLN A 210 15.78 -12.49 -6.40
C GLN A 210 15.33 -11.98 -5.02
N MET A 211 16.03 -11.00 -4.45
CA MET A 211 15.65 -10.38 -3.18
C MET A 211 14.28 -9.70 -3.26
N ALA A 212 14.00 -9.00 -4.36
CA ALA A 212 12.69 -8.40 -4.61
C ALA A 212 11.59 -9.47 -4.71
N ALA A 213 11.82 -10.54 -5.47
CA ALA A 213 10.89 -11.65 -5.60
C ALA A 213 10.61 -12.35 -4.26
N ILE A 214 11.65 -12.62 -3.47
CA ILE A 214 11.51 -13.23 -2.13
C ILE A 214 10.75 -12.30 -1.18
N HIS A 215 11.03 -10.99 -1.21
CA HIS A 215 10.30 -10.04 -0.39
C HIS A 215 8.81 -10.02 -0.74
N LEU A 216 8.46 -9.90 -2.02
CA LEU A 216 7.06 -9.95 -2.47
C LEU A 216 6.37 -11.26 -2.06
N ALA A 217 7.04 -12.40 -2.27
CA ALA A 217 6.54 -13.70 -1.84
C ALA A 217 6.36 -13.77 -0.31
N THR A 218 7.27 -13.19 0.46
CA THR A 218 7.18 -13.14 1.93
C THR A 218 5.96 -12.33 2.38
N MET A 219 5.73 -11.15 1.79
CA MET A 219 4.58 -10.30 2.11
C MET A 219 3.26 -10.98 1.72
N ASN A 220 3.21 -11.64 0.57
CA ASN A 220 2.02 -12.40 0.16
C ASN A 220 1.76 -13.61 1.09
N THR A 221 2.82 -14.32 1.50
CA THR A 221 2.72 -15.41 2.46
C THR A 221 2.20 -14.93 3.81
N ALA A 222 2.66 -13.76 4.28
CA ALA A 222 2.18 -13.14 5.52
C ALA A 222 0.68 -12.77 5.44
N LEU A 223 0.24 -12.22 4.31
CA LEU A 223 -1.19 -11.96 4.05
C LEU A 223 -1.99 -13.27 4.11
N CYS A 224 -1.59 -14.29 3.33
CA CYS A 224 -2.28 -15.58 3.29
C CYS A 224 -2.30 -16.29 4.65
N MET A 225 -1.25 -16.12 5.47
CA MET A 225 -1.21 -16.63 6.84
C MET A 225 -2.25 -15.95 7.73
N GLY A 226 -2.45 -14.64 7.60
CA GLY A 226 -3.47 -13.87 8.33
C GLY A 226 -4.90 -14.23 7.93
N GLU A 227 -5.11 -14.63 6.68
CA GLU A 227 -6.41 -15.06 6.14
C GLU A 227 -6.69 -16.57 6.32
N ALA A 228 -5.71 -17.33 6.81
CA ALA A 228 -5.81 -18.78 6.89
C ALA A 228 -6.96 -19.22 7.81
N LYS A 229 -7.89 -19.98 7.24
CA LYS A 229 -9.09 -20.47 7.94
C LYS A 229 -8.86 -21.74 8.76
N THR A 230 -7.76 -22.44 8.51
CA THR A 230 -7.40 -23.69 9.21
C THR A 230 -5.99 -23.60 9.78
N TRP A 231 -5.71 -24.40 10.80
CA TRP A 231 -4.40 -24.43 11.44
C TRP A 231 -3.33 -25.00 10.51
N GLU A 232 -3.68 -25.98 9.66
CA GLU A 232 -2.76 -26.59 8.69
C GLU A 232 -2.32 -25.56 7.65
N LEU A 233 -3.27 -24.76 7.14
CA LEU A 233 -2.96 -23.70 6.18
C LEU A 233 -2.08 -22.65 6.86
N ARG A 234 -2.41 -22.24 8.08
CA ARG A 234 -1.62 -21.26 8.83
C ARG A 234 -0.20 -21.75 9.08
N GLU A 235 -0.02 -23.00 9.48
CA GLU A 235 1.29 -23.62 9.70
C GLU A 235 2.10 -23.73 8.40
N SER A 236 1.46 -24.11 7.29
CA SER A 236 2.11 -24.18 5.98
C SER A 236 2.64 -22.81 5.53
N GLN A 237 1.82 -21.75 5.70
CA GLN A 237 2.25 -20.38 5.40
C GLN A 237 3.34 -19.89 6.36
N GLU A 238 3.25 -20.20 7.65
CA GLU A 238 4.29 -19.88 8.64
C GLU A 238 5.65 -20.47 8.25
N ARG A 239 5.66 -21.74 7.85
CA ARG A 239 6.89 -22.44 7.40
C ARG A 239 7.46 -21.80 6.14
N ALA A 240 6.61 -21.44 5.17
CA ALA A 240 7.03 -20.75 3.96
C ALA A 240 7.63 -19.37 4.28
N LEU A 241 6.97 -18.59 5.14
CA LEU A 241 7.40 -17.28 5.58
C LEU A 241 8.78 -17.35 6.23
N ASN A 242 8.97 -18.28 7.18
CA ASN A 242 10.25 -18.49 7.84
C ASN A 242 11.38 -18.93 6.91
N ARG A 243 11.08 -19.70 5.86
CA ARG A 243 12.08 -20.09 4.86
C ARG A 243 12.49 -18.88 4.02
N LEU A 244 11.53 -18.14 3.47
CA LEU A 244 11.77 -16.96 2.65
C LEU A 244 12.50 -15.87 3.44
N ALA A 245 12.10 -15.60 4.68
CA ALA A 245 12.75 -14.62 5.55
C ALA A 245 14.22 -14.97 5.83
N ARG A 246 14.52 -16.25 6.12
CA ARG A 246 15.91 -16.71 6.30
C ARG A 246 16.73 -16.60 5.01
N THR A 247 16.15 -16.94 3.86
CA THR A 247 16.81 -16.76 2.56
C THR A 247 17.11 -15.28 2.29
N TYR A 248 16.19 -14.37 2.60
CA TYR A 248 16.40 -12.93 2.42
C TYR A 248 17.61 -12.44 3.24
N VAL A 249 17.71 -12.84 4.51
CA VAL A 249 18.88 -12.52 5.35
C VAL A 249 20.17 -13.07 4.73
N ALA A 250 20.15 -14.33 4.29
CA ALA A 250 21.30 -14.95 3.64
C ALA A 250 21.73 -14.21 2.35
N GLN A 251 20.78 -13.70 1.56
CA GLN A 251 21.07 -12.89 0.37
C GLN A 251 21.68 -11.53 0.73
N VAL A 252 21.20 -10.88 1.79
CA VAL A 252 21.80 -9.63 2.31
C VAL A 252 23.24 -9.88 2.75
N GLU A 253 23.50 -10.98 3.46
CA GLU A 253 24.86 -11.37 3.85
C GLU A 253 25.73 -11.69 2.63
N ALA A 254 25.21 -12.43 1.66
CA ALA A 254 25.93 -12.75 0.42
C ALA A 254 26.30 -11.47 -0.34
N LEU A 255 25.38 -10.51 -0.46
CA LEU A 255 25.64 -9.22 -1.09
C LEU A 255 26.71 -8.43 -0.33
N LYS A 256 26.63 -8.41 1.01
CA LYS A 256 27.65 -7.76 1.85
C LYS A 256 29.03 -8.38 1.63
N ARG A 257 29.12 -9.72 1.62
CA ARG A 257 30.36 -10.48 1.38
C ARG A 257 30.91 -10.25 -0.02
N TYR A 258 30.04 -10.23 -1.02
CA TYR A 258 30.39 -9.95 -2.43
C TYR A 258 30.98 -8.54 -2.59
N ARG A 259 30.42 -7.55 -1.88
CA ARG A 259 30.89 -6.17 -1.87
C ARG A 259 32.18 -5.95 -1.09
N SER A 260 32.39 -6.71 -0.01
CA SER A 260 33.64 -6.71 0.73
C SER A 260 34.66 -7.56 -0.04
N LYS A 261 35.37 -6.96 -1.01
CA LYS A 261 36.51 -7.60 -1.68
C LYS A 261 37.59 -7.92 -0.65
N GLY A 262 37.53 -9.11 -0.04
CA GLY A 262 38.61 -9.74 0.72
C GLY A 262 39.36 -8.85 1.71
N GLU A 263 38.71 -7.90 2.40
CA GLU A 263 39.35 -7.16 3.50
C GLU A 263 39.55 -8.11 4.69
N GLN A 264 40.52 -9.01 4.58
CA GLN A 264 41.13 -9.62 5.75
C GLN A 264 42.01 -8.54 6.38
N ARG A 265 41.41 -7.74 7.28
CA ARG A 265 42.16 -6.79 8.09
C ARG A 265 43.03 -7.58 9.07
N VAL A 266 44.28 -7.85 8.67
CA VAL A 266 45.31 -8.36 9.59
C VAL A 266 45.77 -7.18 10.43
N ILE A 267 45.25 -7.08 11.65
CA ILE A 267 45.76 -6.13 12.65
C ILE A 267 47.03 -6.76 13.22
N VAL A 268 48.19 -6.28 12.78
CA VAL A 268 49.48 -6.68 13.35
C VAL A 268 49.72 -5.87 14.61
N GLU A 269 49.45 -6.47 15.76
CA GLU A 269 49.97 -5.97 17.03
C GLU A 269 51.42 -6.48 17.18
N ARG A 270 52.36 -5.60 17.54
CA ARG A 270 53.75 -6.00 17.78
C ARG A 270 53.81 -6.86 19.04
N VAL A 271 53.93 -8.17 18.88
CA VAL A 271 54.21 -9.11 19.97
C VAL A 271 55.73 -9.18 20.16
N ASN A 272 56.22 -8.81 21.35
CA ASN A 272 57.63 -8.99 21.72
C ASN A 272 57.82 -10.42 22.25
N VAL A 273 58.69 -11.21 21.62
CA VAL A 273 58.98 -12.58 22.06
C VAL A 273 60.32 -12.58 22.80
N GLU A 274 60.27 -12.79 24.11
CA GLU A 274 61.45 -12.89 24.97
C GLU A 274 62.24 -14.19 24.72
N LYS A 275 63.49 -14.23 25.15
CA LYS A 275 64.40 -15.37 24.94
C LYS A 275 63.81 -16.66 25.54
N GLY A 276 63.36 -17.57 24.67
CA GLY A 276 62.73 -18.85 25.04
C GLY A 276 61.22 -18.95 24.72
N GLY A 277 60.58 -17.87 24.27
CA GLY A 277 59.19 -17.90 23.79
C GLY A 277 59.10 -18.31 22.32
N GLN A 278 58.04 -19.05 21.96
CA GLN A 278 57.66 -19.30 20.57
C GLN A 278 56.27 -18.72 20.32
N ALA A 279 56.16 -17.87 19.29
CA ALA A 279 54.88 -17.41 18.77
C ALA A 279 54.46 -18.30 17.59
N ILE A 280 53.27 -18.87 17.65
CA ILE A 280 52.69 -19.66 16.56
C ILE A 280 51.77 -18.75 15.76
N VAL A 281 52.01 -18.65 14.44
CA VAL A 281 51.13 -17.94 13.52
C VAL A 281 50.46 -18.98 12.61
N GLY A 282 49.20 -19.31 12.90
CA GLY A 282 48.45 -20.32 12.16
C GLY A 282 47.23 -20.85 12.92
N ASN A 283 46.43 -21.70 12.26
CA ASN A 283 45.24 -22.30 12.85
C ASN A 283 45.64 -23.42 13.82
N VAL A 284 45.63 -23.18 15.13
CA VAL A 284 46.06 -24.17 16.15
C VAL A 284 44.90 -25.11 16.49
N ALA A 285 44.88 -26.29 15.87
CA ALA A 285 44.02 -27.39 16.29
C ALA A 285 44.70 -28.17 17.43
N HIS A 286 44.10 -28.14 18.63
CA HIS A 286 44.58 -28.96 19.75
C HIS A 286 44.08 -30.40 19.55
N GLY A 287 44.93 -31.25 18.98
CA GLY A 287 44.70 -32.70 18.97
C GLY A 287 44.88 -33.26 20.38
N GLY A 288 43.79 -33.67 21.02
CA GLY A 288 43.80 -34.32 22.33
C GLY A 288 44.69 -35.57 22.32
N GLY A 289 45.57 -35.67 23.31
CA GLY A 289 46.49 -36.79 23.47
C GLY A 289 45.73 -38.10 23.67
N VAL A 290 45.95 -39.02 22.74
CA VAL A 290 45.70 -40.45 22.96
C VAL A 290 46.81 -40.92 23.90
N GLY A 291 46.42 -41.33 25.11
CA GLY A 291 47.33 -41.98 26.05
C GLY A 291 47.61 -43.42 25.61
N GLU A 292 48.85 -43.68 25.21
CA GLU A 292 49.57 -44.92 25.49
C GLU A 292 50.48 -44.57 26.69
N GLU A 293 50.64 -45.37 27.74
CA GLU A 293 50.97 -46.79 27.74
C GLU A 293 50.87 -47.34 29.18
N LYS A 294 50.21 -48.49 29.37
CA LYS A 294 50.69 -49.69 30.08
C LYS A 294 49.59 -50.74 30.23
#